data_AF-A0A7J2JFR1-F1
#
_entry.id   AF-A0A7J2JFR1-F1
#
_cell.length_a   1.000
_cell.length_b   1.000
_cell.length_c   1.000
_cell.angle_alpha   90.00
_cell.angle_beta   90.00
_cell.angle_gamma   90.00
#
_symmetry.space_group_name_H-M   'P 1'
#
loop_
_entity.id
_entity.type
_entity.pdbx_description
1 polymer ?
#
loop_
_entity_poly.entity_id
_entity_poly.type
_entity_poly.pdbx_seq_one_letter_code
_entity_poly.pdbx_strand_id
1 'polypeptide(L)' 'MRLEEYFSKHPEIFNGLERGAIINYTIGERKFHIVVGDDIQVVEGVSREADLEVKLSEAAERKLVETP' A
#
# COMPACT_ATOMS: atom_id res chain seq x y z
N MET A 1 2.01 -13.95 3.79
CA MET A 1 1.62 -12.63 4.33
C MET A 1 1.16 -11.77 3.16
N ARG A 2 0.19 -10.87 3.33
CA ARG A 2 -0.30 -9.97 2.27
C ARG A 2 0.38 -8.61 2.37
N LEU A 3 0.45 -7.84 1.27
CA LEU A 3 1.07 -6.51 1.27
C LEU A 3 0.40 -5.55 2.27
N GLU A 4 -0.93 -5.60 2.35
CA GLU A 4 -1.75 -4.83 3.30
C GLU A 4 -1.28 -5.03 4.75
N GLU A 5 -1.12 -6.30 5.16
CA GLU A 5 -0.66 -6.67 6.50
C GLU A 5 0.81 -6.32 6.73
N TYR A 6 1.64 -6.48 5.69
CA TYR A 6 3.06 -6.10 5.75
C TYR A 6 3.21 -4.60 5.99
N PHE A 7 2.45 -3.76 5.29
CA PHE A 7 2.47 -2.31 5.46
C PHE A 7 1.98 -1.85 6.83
N SER A 8 1.01 -2.53 7.44
CA SER A 8 0.62 -2.26 8.82
C SER A 8 1.71 -2.61 9.84
N LYS A 9 2.57 -3.59 9.54
CA LYS A 9 3.69 -3.99 10.41
C LYS A 9 4.96 -3.16 10.18
N HIS A 10 5.10 -2.59 8.99
CA HIS A 10 6.28 -1.86 8.55
C HIS A 10 5.91 -0.45 8.06
N PRO A 11 5.34 0.43 8.90
CA PRO A 11 4.95 1.78 8.49
C PRO A 11 6.14 2.65 8.04
N GLU A 12 7.36 2.30 8.45
CA GLU A 12 8.59 3.03 8.13
C GLU A 12 8.90 3.13 6.64
N ILE A 13 8.35 2.26 5.81
CA ILE A 13 8.51 2.31 4.35
C ILE A 13 7.86 3.54 3.72
N PHE A 14 6.95 4.20 4.42
CA PHE A 14 6.30 5.44 4.00
C PHE A 14 6.98 6.68 4.61
N ASN A 15 8.09 6.50 5.35
CA ASN A 15 8.85 7.63 5.88
C ASN A 15 9.35 8.51 4.74
N GLY A 16 9.09 9.82 4.86
CA GLY A 16 9.45 10.82 3.84
C GLY A 16 8.33 11.14 2.86
N LEU A 17 7.19 10.43 2.91
CA LEU A 17 5.98 10.86 2.22
C LEU A 17 5.26 11.97 3.02
N GLU A 18 4.56 12.84 2.30
CA GLU A 18 3.77 13.90 2.93
C GLU A 18 2.58 13.33 3.70
N ARG A 19 2.24 13.96 4.83
CA ARG A 19 1.05 13.62 5.59
C ARG A 19 -0.19 13.91 4.73
N GLY A 20 -1.08 12.92 4.63
CA GLY A 20 -2.24 12.95 3.77
C GLY A 20 -2.02 12.28 2.41
N ALA A 21 -0.80 11.84 2.08
CA ALA A 21 -0.54 11.15 0.83
C ALA A 21 -1.39 9.87 0.71
N ILE A 22 -1.96 9.67 -0.46
CA ILE A 22 -2.83 8.54 -0.78
C ILE A 22 -2.22 7.72 -1.90
N ILE A 23 -2.01 6.42 -1.65
CA ILE A 23 -1.45 5.50 -2.65
C ILE A 23 -2.44 4.39 -2.95
N ASN A 24 -2.90 4.32 -4.19
CA ASN A 24 -3.74 3.23 -4.68
C ASN A 24 -2.87 2.02 -5.05
N TYR A 25 -3.26 0.83 -4.60
CA TYR A 25 -2.68 -0.44 -4.99
C TYR A 25 -3.72 -1.31 -5.70
N THR A 26 -3.32 -1.86 -6.85
CA THR A 26 -4.09 -2.91 -7.56
C THR A 26 -3.20 -4.14 -7.73
N ILE A 27 -3.62 -5.27 -7.16
CA ILE A 27 -2.88 -6.54 -7.22
C ILE A 27 -3.84 -7.63 -7.70
N GLY A 28 -3.70 -8.01 -8.98
CA GLY A 28 -4.70 -8.86 -9.64
C GLY A 28 -6.07 -8.19 -9.61
N GLU A 29 -7.07 -8.84 -9.02
CA GLU A 29 -8.42 -8.27 -8.85
C GLU A 29 -8.58 -7.44 -7.56
N ARG A 30 -7.63 -7.56 -6.62
CA ARG A 30 -7.69 -6.83 -5.35
C ARG A 30 -7.30 -5.38 -5.53
N LYS A 31 -8.02 -4.52 -4.82
CA LYS A 31 -7.82 -3.07 -4.81
C LYS A 31 -7.90 -2.58 -3.38
N PHE A 32 -6.90 -1.82 -2.97
CA PHE A 32 -6.88 -1.13 -1.69
C PHE A 32 -6.07 0.14 -1.85
N HIS A 33 -6.17 1.06 -0.90
CA HIS A 33 -5.31 2.22 -0.85
C HIS A 33 -4.79 2.45 0.55
N ILE A 34 -3.71 3.20 0.61
CA ILE A 34 -3.04 3.57 1.85
C ILE A 34 -3.21 5.07 2.02
N VAL A 35 -3.52 5.48 3.25
CA VAL A 35 -3.50 6.88 3.67
C VAL A 35 -2.36 7.05 4.66
N VAL A 36 -1.40 7.92 4.32
CA VAL A 36 -0.25 8.24 5.16
C VAL A 36 -0.66 9.31 6.17
N GLY A 37 -0.86 8.91 7.44
CA GLY A 37 -1.19 9.82 8.54
C GLY A 37 -0.13 9.81 9.64
N ASP A 38 -0.55 10.13 10.87
CA ASP A 38 0.25 9.82 12.07
C ASP A 38 0.41 8.29 12.22
N ASP A 39 -0.61 7.54 11.77
CA ASP A 39 -0.61 6.11 11.56
C ASP A 39 -0.90 5.79 10.09
N ILE A 40 -0.47 4.61 9.64
CA ILE A 40 -0.79 4.10 8.30
C ILE A 40 -2.16 3.44 8.32
N GLN A 41 -3.07 3.92 7.46
CA GLN A 41 -4.39 3.32 7.28
C GLN A 41 -4.45 2.58 5.95
N VAL A 42 -4.92 1.33 6.00
CA VAL A 42 -5.18 0.51 4.82
C VAL A 42 -6.68 0.38 4.62
N VAL A 43 -7.18 0.76 3.45
CA VAL A 43 -8.61 0.86 3.15
C VAL A 43 -8.93 0.09 1.88
N GLU A 44 -10.00 -0.71 1.90
CA GLU A 44 -10.45 -1.47 0.72
C GLU A 44 -10.94 -0.53 -0.40
N GLY A 45 -10.61 -0.87 -1.65
CA GLY A 45 -10.95 -0.09 -2.84
C GLY A 45 -9.90 0.95 -3.22
N VAL A 46 -10.19 1.75 -4.25
CA VAL A 46 -9.31 2.83 -4.74
C VAL A 46 -9.89 4.20 -4.38
N SER A 47 -9.01 5.14 -4.04
CA SER A 47 -9.37 6.55 -3.89
C SER A 47 -9.29 7.26 -5.24
N ARG A 48 -10.16 8.25 -5.43
CA ARG A 48 -10.09 9.17 -6.59
C ARG A 48 -9.04 10.27 -6.41
N GLU A 49 -8.56 10.45 -5.20
CA GLU A 49 -7.61 11.49 -4.80
C GLU A 49 -6.20 10.91 -4.58
N ALA A 50 -5.90 9.77 -5.19
CA ALA A 50 -4.59 9.15 -5.02
C ALA A 50 -3.48 9.96 -5.70
N ASP A 51 -2.41 10.22 -4.96
CA ASP A 51 -1.19 10.85 -5.44
C ASP A 51 -0.36 9.88 -6.30
N LEU A 52 -0.49 8.58 -6.02
CA LEU A 52 0.23 7.51 -6.71
C LEU A 52 -0.66 6.29 -6.94
N GLU A 53 -0.55 5.70 -8.14
CA GLU A 53 -1.14 4.40 -8.46
C GLU A 53 -0.07 3.34 -8.69
N VAL A 54 -0.16 2.23 -7.95
CA VAL A 54 0.76 1.09 -8.04
C VAL A 54 -0.02 -0.13 -8.51
N LYS A 55 0.43 -0.73 -9.62
CA LYS A 55 -0.16 -1.95 -10.18
C LYS A 55 0.88 -3.07 -10.17
N LEU A 56 0.56 -4.17 -9.53
CA LEU A 56 1.47 -5.31 -9.32
C LEU A 56 0.77 -6.60 -9.72
N SER A 57 1.54 -7.59 -10.15
CA SER A 57 1.04 -8.97 -10.21
C SER A 57 1.11 -9.62 -8.82
N GLU A 58 0.31 -10.65 -8.58
CA GLU A 58 0.38 -11.43 -7.33
C GLU A 58 1.77 -12.09 -7.14
N ALA A 59 2.49 -12.38 -8.24
CA ALA A 59 3.86 -12.85 -8.17
C ALA A 59 4.83 -11.77 -7.66
N ALA A 60 4.64 -10.51 -8.06
CA ALA A 60 5.44 -9.40 -7.56
C ALA A 60 5.15 -9.09 -6.09
N GLU A 61 3.88 -9.14 -5.67
CA GLU A 61 3.49 -9.00 -4.26
C GLU A 61 4.22 -10.02 -3.38
N ARG A 62 4.18 -11.31 -3.75
CA ARG A 62 4.87 -12.38 -3.01
C ARG A 62 6.35 -12.08 -2.82
N LYS A 63 7.05 -11.66 -3.88
CA LYS A 63 8.47 -11.28 -3.77
C LYS A 63 8.70 -10.11 -2.81
N LEU A 64 7.83 -9.10 -2.82
CA LEU A 64 7.98 -7.93 -1.95
C LEU A 64 7.78 -8.28 -0.47
N VAL A 65 6.80 -9.13 -0.13
CA VAL A 65 6.57 -9.56 1.26
C VAL A 65 7.52 -10.64 1.76
N GLU A 66 8.22 -11.33 0.85
CA GLU A 66 9.19 -12.39 1.16
C GLU A 66 10.63 -11.87 1.18
N THR A 67 10.87 -10.62 0.75
CA THR A 67 12.21 -10.01 0.82
C THR A 67 12.50 -9.65 2.28
N PRO A 68 13.56 -10.22 2.90
CA PRO A 68 13.91 -9.99 4.30
C PRO A 68 14.44 -8.58 4.57
#